data_AF-A0A345PN33-F1
#
_entry.id   AF-A0A345PN33-F1
#
_cell.length_a   1.000
_cell.length_b   1.000
_cell.length_c   1.000
_cell.angle_alpha   90.00
_cell.angle_beta   90.00
_cell.angle_gamma   90.00
#
_symmetry.space_group_name_H-M   'P 1'
#
loop_
_entity.id
_entity.type
_entity.pdbx_description
1 polymer ?
#
loop_
_entity_poly.entity_id
_entity_poly.type
_entity_poly.pdbx_seq_one_letter_code
_entity_poly.pdbx_strand_id
1 'polypeptide(L)'
;MRKIDALPIGYSDVERVIRTGYYVDKTRYAQELIEKQNPVFIARPRRFGKSLFINTLATIASGEKEVFKDYHIGKPANGYEWRKYPVIKLDHSRLTNDTPEALQLSLEDLLIRIASIYQLKLTGQVLKTKLSNLVEDMTKLGNDYESKIVLLIDEYDAPIIHLTKGSDLEKANIKVMKDFFMTLKSLNDYFQLTFITGVSKFSLSDVFSGANHLKDITIDASADAMFGYTQQEIITIFSNNLEDIGKKWSIKENKKITPSEVMGEIATYYNGYKFYEDGASVYNPWSTLRFLDSGKLENYWYESGSPSLLINQMLADPDRFDLQVDNLQIEATREDLMYTGSRSEISLKSLMFQTGYLTIDHYDGSTGLYTLKFPNKEIEASFQKSIQSSLEKSVKDYFLQERDKIRKALADKKIEMFIEHINTAFATLPYYIDTKQEKQYHSNLHMLLQGLRFLGGRKMHMHSESASSQGRSDIVLELETAIYIIEIKYRSSGKMALEQIKANGYYKPYLLRQKAIILLGINFNEETRMIDNWAYEIHEAHIKQ
;
A
#
# COMPACT_ATOMS: atom_id res chain seq x y z
N MET A 1 -20.89 -2.80 31.45
CA MET A 1 -20.28 -3.85 30.60
C MET A 1 -18.95 -4.28 31.22
N ARG A 2 -18.58 -5.58 31.20
CA ARG A 2 -17.23 -6.04 31.64
C ARG A 2 -16.16 -5.47 30.70
N LYS A 3 -15.16 -4.79 31.26
CA LYS A 3 -13.98 -4.27 30.54
C LYS A 3 -13.15 -5.42 29.98
N ILE A 4 -12.71 -5.28 28.74
CA ILE A 4 -11.74 -6.16 28.08
C ILE A 4 -10.41 -5.39 28.11
N ASP A 5 -9.42 -5.82 28.90
CA ASP A 5 -8.13 -5.12 28.92
C ASP A 5 -7.25 -5.58 27.75
N ALA A 6 -7.57 -5.12 26.55
CA ALA A 6 -6.83 -5.43 25.32
C ALA A 6 -6.96 -4.29 24.30
N LEU A 7 -5.87 -3.96 23.60
CA LEU A 7 -5.92 -2.98 22.52
C LEU A 7 -6.86 -3.44 21.40
N PRO A 8 -7.71 -2.55 20.84
CA PRO A 8 -8.75 -2.90 19.87
C PRO A 8 -8.21 -3.12 18.44
N ILE A 9 -7.13 -3.88 18.30
CA ILE A 9 -6.48 -4.13 17.00
C ILE A 9 -7.40 -4.96 16.11
N GLY A 10 -7.76 -4.40 14.95
CA GLY A 10 -8.63 -5.06 13.97
C GLY A 10 -10.11 -5.05 14.31
N TYR A 11 -10.52 -4.33 15.35
CA TYR A 11 -11.93 -4.22 15.75
C TYR A 11 -12.61 -3.12 14.93
N SER A 12 -13.78 -3.43 14.38
CA SER A 12 -14.65 -2.48 13.66
C SER A 12 -16.01 -2.30 14.32
N ASP A 13 -16.25 -3.00 15.43
CA ASP A 13 -17.46 -2.92 16.24
C ASP A 13 -17.25 -1.93 17.40
N VAL A 14 -17.98 -0.82 17.39
CA VAL A 14 -17.79 0.32 18.28
C VAL A 14 -18.06 -0.05 19.73
N GLU A 15 -19.07 -0.88 20.01
CA GLU A 15 -19.35 -1.34 21.37
C GLU A 15 -18.20 -2.18 21.92
N ARG A 16 -17.64 -3.09 21.12
CA ARG A 16 -16.45 -3.85 21.52
C ARG A 16 -15.26 -2.95 21.77
N VAL A 17 -15.02 -1.94 20.93
CA VAL A 17 -13.92 -0.98 21.13
C VAL A 17 -14.14 -0.15 22.40
N ILE A 18 -15.35 0.34 22.65
CA ILE A 18 -15.69 1.06 23.89
C ILE A 18 -15.46 0.17 25.12
N ARG A 19 -15.82 -1.11 25.03
CA ARG A 19 -15.59 -2.08 26.12
C ARG A 19 -14.11 -2.34 26.41
N THR A 20 -13.21 -2.03 25.48
CA THR A 20 -11.77 -2.13 25.79
C THR A 20 -11.25 -0.96 26.62
N GLY A 21 -11.98 0.16 26.64
CA GLY A 21 -11.53 1.41 27.27
C GLY A 21 -10.59 2.25 26.40
N TYR A 22 -10.29 1.81 25.17
CA TYR A 22 -9.39 2.49 24.24
C TYR A 22 -10.12 3.18 23.07
N TYR A 23 -11.42 3.47 23.22
CA TYR A 23 -12.17 4.19 22.19
C TYR A 23 -11.79 5.67 22.18
N VAL A 24 -11.35 6.16 21.01
CA VAL A 24 -11.12 7.58 20.77
C VAL A 24 -12.40 8.19 20.22
N ASP A 25 -12.93 9.18 20.94
CA ASP A 25 -14.23 9.77 20.66
C ASP A 25 -14.22 10.64 19.40
N LYS A 26 -14.87 10.14 18.34
CA LYS A 26 -15.11 10.89 17.09
C LYS A 26 -16.59 11.24 16.90
N THR A 27 -17.41 11.12 17.95
CA THR A 27 -18.87 11.24 17.84
C THR A 27 -19.37 12.64 17.51
N ARG A 28 -18.55 13.69 17.75
CA ARG A 28 -18.82 15.05 17.23
C ARG A 28 -18.97 15.07 15.71
N TYR A 29 -18.06 14.39 14.99
CA TYR A 29 -18.13 14.32 13.54
C TYR A 29 -19.36 13.55 13.06
N ALA A 30 -19.71 12.47 13.78
CA ALA A 30 -20.90 11.68 13.47
C ALA A 30 -22.20 12.49 13.64
N GLN A 31 -22.30 13.25 14.74
CA GLN A 31 -23.42 14.16 15.00
C GLN A 31 -23.60 15.16 13.85
N GLU A 32 -22.52 15.86 13.47
CA GLU A 32 -22.57 16.85 12.38
C GLU A 32 -23.01 16.25 11.04
N LEU A 33 -22.56 15.04 10.73
CA LEU A 33 -22.93 14.36 9.48
C LEU A 33 -24.43 14.03 9.44
N ILE A 34 -24.98 13.48 10.53
CA ILE A 34 -26.38 13.08 10.62
C ILE A 34 -27.31 14.32 10.60
N GLU A 35 -26.94 15.39 11.29
CA GLU A 35 -27.74 16.62 11.38
C GLU A 35 -27.75 17.42 10.09
N LYS A 36 -26.61 17.50 9.37
CA LYS A 36 -26.49 18.27 8.12
C LYS A 36 -27.22 17.65 6.94
N GLN A 37 -27.58 16.36 7.00
CA GLN A 37 -28.38 15.64 5.98
C GLN A 37 -27.82 15.63 4.55
N ASN A 38 -26.55 16.02 4.38
CA ASN A 38 -25.93 16.04 3.06
C ASN A 38 -25.42 14.65 2.69
N PRO A 39 -25.57 14.21 1.43
CA PRO A 39 -24.81 13.10 0.89
C PRO A 39 -23.32 13.43 0.92
N VAL A 40 -22.52 12.59 1.58
CA VAL A 40 -21.10 12.85 1.84
C VAL A 40 -20.24 11.72 1.30
N PHE A 41 -19.14 12.12 0.67
CA PHE A 41 -18.04 11.23 0.30
C PHE A 41 -16.76 11.63 1.04
N ILE A 42 -16.01 10.64 1.49
CA ILE A 42 -14.68 10.85 2.04
C ILE A 42 -13.74 9.70 1.68
N ALA A 43 -12.61 10.03 1.05
CA ALA A 43 -11.51 9.08 0.87
C ALA A 43 -10.53 9.19 2.06
N ARG A 44 -10.09 8.05 2.58
CA ARG A 44 -8.97 7.98 3.53
C ARG A 44 -8.11 6.77 3.21
N PRO A 45 -6.81 6.80 3.51
CA PRO A 45 -5.95 5.64 3.30
C PRO A 45 -6.46 4.39 4.04
N ARG A 46 -5.96 3.21 3.66
CA ARG A 46 -6.30 1.95 4.35
C ARG A 46 -5.94 2.05 5.83
N ARG A 47 -6.68 1.30 6.65
CA ARG A 47 -6.44 1.18 8.10
C ARG A 47 -6.60 2.47 8.94
N PHE A 48 -7.28 3.49 8.41
CA PHE A 48 -7.57 4.75 9.11
C PHE A 48 -8.78 4.74 10.06
N GLY A 49 -9.43 3.58 10.27
CA GLY A 49 -10.61 3.48 11.15
C GLY A 49 -11.95 3.77 10.47
N LYS A 50 -12.00 3.79 9.13
CA LYS A 50 -13.23 3.97 8.33
C LYS A 50 -14.38 3.07 8.76
N SER A 51 -14.14 1.75 8.80
CA SER A 51 -15.16 0.76 9.15
C SER A 51 -15.67 0.90 10.59
N LEU A 52 -14.79 1.29 11.53
CA LEU A 52 -15.18 1.60 12.91
C LEU A 52 -16.09 2.83 12.98
N PHE A 53 -15.78 3.87 12.20
CA PHE A 53 -16.62 5.07 12.13
C PHE A 53 -17.96 4.79 11.45
N ILE A 54 -18.00 3.97 10.39
CA ILE A 54 -19.27 3.51 9.79
C ILE A 54 -20.10 2.72 10.81
N ASN A 55 -19.48 1.86 11.61
CA ASN A 55 -20.22 1.19 12.67
C ASN A 55 -20.69 2.16 13.76
N THR A 56 -19.89 3.17 14.11
CA THR A 56 -20.28 4.26 15.02
C THR A 56 -21.52 4.98 14.51
N LEU A 57 -21.54 5.39 13.23
CA LEU A 57 -22.71 6.00 12.59
C LEU A 57 -23.94 5.07 12.62
N ALA A 58 -23.76 3.78 12.32
CA ALA A 58 -24.85 2.80 12.35
C ALA A 58 -25.46 2.64 13.75
N THR A 59 -24.62 2.54 14.79
CA THR A 59 -25.06 2.39 16.18
C THR A 59 -25.76 3.66 16.68
N ILE A 60 -25.25 4.84 16.33
CA ILE A 60 -25.92 6.12 16.63
C ILE A 60 -27.29 6.18 15.94
N ALA A 61 -27.34 5.89 14.64
CA ALA A 61 -28.58 5.92 13.85
C ALA A 61 -29.62 4.90 14.34
N SER A 62 -29.19 3.80 14.96
CA SER A 62 -30.09 2.80 15.56
C SER A 62 -30.69 3.25 16.90
N GLY A 63 -30.32 4.43 17.42
CA GLY A 63 -30.86 5.01 18.64
C GLY A 63 -30.20 4.53 19.94
N GLU A 64 -29.02 3.90 19.87
CA GLU A 64 -28.34 3.27 21.00
C GLU A 64 -27.61 4.28 21.92
N LYS A 65 -28.39 5.16 22.56
CA LYS A 65 -27.89 6.26 23.43
C LYS A 65 -26.93 5.78 24.53
N GLU A 66 -27.27 4.67 25.17
CA GLU A 66 -26.53 4.17 26.33
C GLU A 66 -25.09 3.76 25.99
N VAL A 67 -24.83 3.36 24.73
CA VAL A 67 -23.48 3.07 24.24
C VAL A 67 -22.60 4.31 24.31
N PHE A 68 -23.17 5.50 24.03
CA PHE A 68 -22.42 6.73 23.85
C PHE A 68 -22.54 7.75 24.98
N LYS A 69 -23.19 7.41 26.10
CA LYS A 69 -23.54 8.35 27.18
C LYS A 69 -22.39 9.20 27.72
N ASP A 70 -21.17 8.66 27.75
CA ASP A 70 -19.98 9.31 28.31
C ASP A 70 -19.17 10.09 27.24
N TYR A 71 -19.54 9.97 25.97
CA TYR A 71 -18.89 10.58 24.82
C TYR A 71 -19.61 11.85 24.37
N HIS A 72 -19.00 12.62 23.48
CA HIS A 72 -19.49 13.90 23.00
C HIS A 72 -20.98 13.83 22.64
N ILE A 73 -21.40 12.96 21.73
CA ILE A 73 -22.80 12.91 21.29
C ILE A 73 -23.80 12.51 22.40
N GLY A 74 -23.36 11.78 23.42
CA GLY A 74 -24.21 11.37 24.54
C GLY A 74 -24.44 12.45 25.60
N LYS A 75 -23.58 13.48 25.63
CA LYS A 75 -23.69 14.58 26.62
C LYS A 75 -24.88 15.49 26.29
N PRO A 76 -25.82 15.71 27.22
CA PRO A 76 -27.00 16.54 26.97
C PRO A 76 -26.69 17.96 26.47
N ALA A 77 -25.56 18.55 26.88
CA ALA A 77 -25.13 19.87 26.46
C ALA A 77 -24.83 19.98 24.95
N ASN A 78 -24.59 18.86 24.26
CA ASN A 78 -24.33 18.83 22.82
C ASN A 78 -25.61 18.65 21.99
N GLY A 79 -26.77 18.50 22.63
CA GLY A 79 -28.08 18.69 21.99
C GLY A 79 -28.52 17.63 20.97
N TYR A 80 -27.85 16.47 20.91
CA TYR A 80 -28.23 15.43 19.94
C TYR A 80 -29.60 14.81 20.26
N GLU A 81 -30.51 14.84 19.29
CA GLU A 81 -31.80 14.17 19.35
C GLU A 81 -31.65 12.69 18.94
N TRP A 82 -31.85 11.78 19.89
CA TRP A 82 -31.72 10.34 19.69
C TRP A 82 -32.92 9.74 18.95
N ARG A 83 -33.01 10.05 17.65
CA ARG A 83 -33.98 9.46 16.72
C ARG A 83 -33.47 8.12 16.20
N LYS A 84 -34.40 7.21 15.95
CA LYS A 84 -34.10 5.84 15.51
C LYS A 84 -34.39 5.72 14.02
N TYR A 85 -33.34 5.59 13.21
CA TYR A 85 -33.42 5.46 11.76
C TYR A 85 -33.16 4.01 11.33
N PRO A 86 -33.87 3.48 10.32
CA PRO A 86 -33.42 2.29 9.63
C PRO A 86 -32.06 2.55 8.98
N VAL A 87 -31.16 1.58 9.07
CA VAL A 87 -29.78 1.64 8.54
C VAL A 87 -29.57 0.62 7.43
N ILE A 88 -29.11 1.09 6.28
CA ILE A 88 -28.58 0.26 5.19
C ILE A 88 -27.06 0.38 5.23
N LYS A 89 -26.38 -0.68 5.69
CA LYS A 89 -24.91 -0.76 5.73
C LYS A 89 -24.41 -1.72 4.65
N LEU A 90 -23.68 -1.18 3.67
CA LEU A 90 -23.09 -1.91 2.57
C LEU A 90 -21.57 -1.99 2.77
N ASP A 91 -21.04 -3.20 2.85
CA ASP A 91 -19.60 -3.48 2.94
C ASP A 91 -19.18 -4.17 1.64
N HIS A 92 -18.66 -3.39 0.70
CA HIS A 92 -18.36 -3.87 -0.66
C HIS A 92 -17.09 -4.74 -0.72
N SER A 93 -16.27 -4.75 0.34
CA SER A 93 -15.10 -5.63 0.47
C SER A 93 -15.45 -7.12 0.42
N ARG A 94 -16.73 -7.45 0.67
CA ARG A 94 -17.27 -8.82 0.71
C ARG A 94 -17.89 -9.27 -0.60
N LEU A 95 -17.91 -8.40 -1.62
CA LEU A 95 -18.55 -8.70 -2.89
C LEU A 95 -17.64 -9.55 -3.76
N THR A 96 -18.23 -10.54 -4.43
CA THR A 96 -17.56 -11.28 -5.51
C THR A 96 -17.61 -10.46 -6.79
N ASN A 97 -16.50 -10.41 -7.52
CA ASN A 97 -16.37 -9.62 -8.75
C ASN A 97 -15.75 -10.40 -9.93
N ASP A 98 -15.74 -11.73 -9.86
CA ASP A 98 -15.18 -12.60 -10.91
C ASP A 98 -15.95 -12.48 -12.24
N THR A 99 -17.26 -12.23 -12.18
CA THR A 99 -18.11 -11.90 -13.33
C THR A 99 -19.16 -10.84 -12.95
N PRO A 100 -19.75 -10.13 -13.94
CA PRO A 100 -20.83 -9.17 -13.69
C PRO A 100 -22.06 -9.80 -13.03
N GLU A 101 -22.41 -11.03 -13.41
CA GLU A 101 -23.53 -11.78 -12.86
C GLU A 101 -23.27 -12.16 -11.40
N ALA A 102 -22.04 -12.62 -11.10
CA ALA A 102 -21.63 -12.93 -9.72
C ALA A 102 -21.68 -11.67 -8.84
N LEU A 103 -21.27 -10.51 -9.37
CA LEU A 103 -21.36 -9.23 -8.67
C LEU A 103 -22.81 -8.81 -8.40
N GLN A 104 -23.70 -8.95 -9.39
CA GLN A 104 -25.13 -8.69 -9.21
C GLN A 104 -25.76 -9.58 -8.14
N LEU A 105 -25.46 -10.88 -8.16
CA LEU A 105 -25.95 -11.83 -7.15
C LEU A 105 -25.39 -11.51 -5.75
N SER A 106 -24.11 -11.15 -5.66
CA SER A 106 -23.48 -10.80 -4.38
C SER A 106 -24.10 -9.51 -3.78
N LEU A 107 -24.42 -8.52 -4.62
CA LEU A 107 -25.18 -7.33 -4.22
C LEU A 107 -26.60 -7.71 -3.76
N GLU A 108 -27.27 -8.61 -4.47
CA GLU A 108 -28.60 -9.08 -4.07
C GLU A 108 -28.57 -9.79 -2.70
N ASP A 109 -27.62 -10.69 -2.49
CA ASP A 109 -27.43 -11.38 -1.20
C ASP A 109 -27.20 -10.40 -0.04
N LEU A 110 -26.49 -9.30 -0.30
CA LEU A 110 -26.31 -8.21 0.66
C LEU A 110 -27.65 -7.56 1.01
N LEU A 111 -28.48 -7.26 0.02
CA LEU A 111 -29.83 -6.70 0.24
C LEU A 111 -30.75 -7.69 0.97
N ILE A 112 -30.66 -8.99 0.68
CA ILE A 112 -31.42 -10.04 1.39
C ILE A 112 -31.06 -10.05 2.88
N ARG A 113 -29.77 -9.98 3.21
CA ARG A 113 -29.29 -9.91 4.60
C ARG A 113 -29.83 -8.67 5.31
N ILE A 114 -29.82 -7.52 4.64
CA ILE A 114 -30.34 -6.26 5.20
C ILE A 114 -31.85 -6.36 5.42
N ALA A 115 -32.62 -6.83 4.43
CA ALA A 115 -34.06 -7.03 4.57
C ALA A 115 -34.39 -7.95 5.77
N SER A 116 -33.62 -9.01 5.96
CA SER A 116 -33.80 -9.96 7.06
C SER A 116 -33.61 -9.34 8.44
N ILE A 117 -32.68 -8.38 8.60
CA ILE A 117 -32.47 -7.65 9.87
C ILE A 117 -33.75 -6.92 10.29
N TYR A 118 -34.48 -6.35 9.34
CA TYR A 118 -35.73 -5.64 9.57
C TYR A 118 -36.99 -6.50 9.43
N GLN A 119 -36.82 -7.83 9.31
CA GLN A 119 -37.92 -8.78 9.08
C GLN A 119 -38.74 -8.49 7.81
N LEU A 120 -38.12 -7.85 6.83
CA LEU A 120 -38.69 -7.57 5.51
C LEU A 120 -38.32 -8.70 4.54
N LYS A 121 -39.11 -8.82 3.46
CA LYS A 121 -38.79 -9.69 2.33
C LYS A 121 -38.33 -8.83 1.16
N LEU A 122 -37.24 -9.23 0.52
CA LEU A 122 -36.79 -8.57 -0.70
C LEU A 122 -37.74 -8.93 -1.84
N THR A 123 -38.34 -7.93 -2.49
CA THR A 123 -39.32 -8.12 -3.58
C THR A 123 -38.85 -7.45 -4.86
N GLY A 124 -39.27 -7.96 -6.02
CA GLY A 124 -38.87 -7.44 -7.33
C GLY A 124 -38.11 -8.46 -8.18
N GLN A 125 -38.05 -8.24 -9.48
CA GLN A 125 -37.45 -9.20 -10.42
C GLN A 125 -35.95 -8.95 -10.67
N VAL A 126 -35.53 -7.68 -10.64
CA VAL A 126 -34.15 -7.26 -10.93
C VAL A 126 -33.58 -6.45 -9.77
N LEU A 127 -32.24 -6.41 -9.64
CA LEU A 127 -31.53 -5.75 -8.53
C LEU A 127 -32.00 -4.32 -8.28
N LYS A 128 -32.21 -3.53 -9.34
CA LYS A 128 -32.72 -2.16 -9.25
C LYS A 128 -34.06 -2.08 -8.51
N THR A 129 -35.05 -2.87 -8.94
CA THR A 129 -36.39 -2.89 -8.31
C THR A 129 -36.31 -3.45 -6.89
N LYS A 130 -35.47 -4.46 -6.65
CA LYS A 130 -35.23 -5.02 -5.32
C LYS A 130 -34.72 -3.98 -4.34
N LEU A 131 -33.75 -3.17 -4.75
CA LEU A 131 -33.24 -2.06 -3.94
C LEU A 131 -34.30 -0.98 -3.69
N SER A 132 -35.02 -0.54 -4.72
CA SER A 132 -36.08 0.47 -4.57
C SER A 132 -37.18 0.01 -3.63
N ASN A 133 -37.69 -1.21 -3.80
CA ASN A 133 -38.74 -1.77 -2.95
C ASN A 133 -38.26 -1.90 -1.50
N LEU A 134 -37.02 -2.37 -1.28
CA LEU A 134 -36.45 -2.46 0.07
C LEU A 134 -36.41 -1.09 0.76
N VAL A 135 -35.94 -0.05 0.07
CA VAL A 135 -35.88 1.31 0.62
C VAL A 135 -37.29 1.81 0.94
N GLU A 136 -38.25 1.66 0.04
CA GLU A 136 -39.64 2.07 0.27
C GLU A 136 -40.28 1.31 1.44
N ASP A 137 -40.05 0.00 1.56
CA ASP A 137 -40.57 -0.81 2.67
C ASP A 137 -39.92 -0.41 4.01
N MET A 138 -38.62 -0.08 4.01
CA MET A 138 -37.92 0.41 5.20
C MET A 138 -38.48 1.75 5.71
N THR A 139 -38.99 2.63 4.83
CA THR A 139 -39.63 3.90 5.26
C THR A 139 -40.95 3.71 6.00
N LYS A 140 -41.54 2.51 5.92
CA LYS A 140 -42.84 2.15 6.52
C LYS A 140 -42.67 1.30 7.78
N LEU A 141 -41.44 1.11 8.28
CA LEU A 141 -41.19 0.35 9.48
C LEU A 141 -41.88 0.97 10.70
N GLY A 142 -42.48 0.12 11.55
CA GLY A 142 -43.01 0.52 12.87
C GLY A 142 -41.91 0.56 13.94
N ASN A 143 -42.25 0.38 15.22
CA ASN A 143 -41.27 0.30 16.33
C ASN A 143 -40.36 1.53 16.49
N ASP A 144 -40.97 2.72 16.40
CA ASP A 144 -40.34 4.03 16.57
C ASP A 144 -39.25 4.35 15.55
N TYR A 145 -39.22 3.65 14.41
CA TYR A 145 -38.36 4.02 13.30
C TYR A 145 -38.88 5.29 12.61
N GLU A 146 -37.96 6.20 12.31
CA GLU A 146 -38.16 7.32 11.42
C GLU A 146 -38.39 6.84 9.98
N SER A 147 -39.10 7.64 9.18
CA SER A 147 -39.36 7.32 7.76
C SER A 147 -38.14 7.52 6.85
N LYS A 148 -37.11 8.21 7.34
CA LYS A 148 -35.85 8.43 6.63
C LYS A 148 -34.83 7.34 6.98
N ILE A 149 -33.92 7.06 6.05
CA ILE A 149 -32.95 5.95 6.17
C ILE A 149 -31.51 6.49 6.23
N VAL A 150 -30.66 5.85 7.02
CA VAL A 150 -29.21 6.12 7.02
C VAL A 150 -28.52 5.09 6.12
N LEU A 151 -27.93 5.55 5.01
CA LEU A 151 -27.18 4.75 4.05
C LEU A 151 -25.68 4.91 4.27
N LEU A 152 -24.99 3.80 4.56
CA LEU A 152 -23.56 3.76 4.84
C LEU A 152 -22.89 2.77 3.90
N ILE A 153 -21.89 3.22 3.14
CA ILE A 153 -21.19 2.41 2.14
C ILE A 153 -19.69 2.43 2.42
N ASP A 154 -19.16 1.28 2.80
CA ASP A 154 -17.73 1.06 3.03
C ASP A 154 -17.08 0.37 1.82
N GLU A 155 -15.81 0.71 1.59
CA GLU A 155 -14.98 0.22 0.49
C GLU A 155 -15.70 0.21 -0.87
N TYR A 156 -16.39 1.31 -1.21
CA TYR A 156 -17.25 1.38 -2.39
C TYR A 156 -16.56 0.95 -3.71
N ASP A 157 -15.24 1.13 -3.77
CA ASP A 157 -14.33 0.86 -4.88
C ASP A 157 -13.81 -0.59 -4.93
N ALA A 158 -13.99 -1.40 -3.88
CA ALA A 158 -13.48 -2.77 -3.77
C ALA A 158 -13.81 -3.68 -4.97
N PRO A 159 -15.03 -3.66 -5.55
CA PRO A 159 -15.37 -4.53 -6.67
C PRO A 159 -14.59 -4.24 -7.96
N ILE A 160 -13.94 -3.08 -8.07
CA ILE A 160 -13.29 -2.61 -9.29
C ILE A 160 -11.79 -2.32 -9.08
N ILE A 161 -11.36 -2.00 -7.85
CA ILE A 161 -9.99 -1.50 -7.59
C ILE A 161 -8.87 -2.48 -7.87
N HIS A 162 -9.15 -3.77 -7.80
CA HIS A 162 -8.16 -4.82 -8.01
C HIS A 162 -8.25 -5.50 -9.38
N LEU A 163 -9.21 -5.11 -10.23
CA LEU A 163 -9.35 -5.67 -11.57
C LEU A 163 -8.29 -5.11 -12.51
N THR A 164 -7.90 -5.92 -13.50
CA THR A 164 -7.01 -5.46 -14.57
C THR A 164 -7.68 -4.35 -15.35
N LYS A 165 -7.05 -3.18 -15.33
CA LYS A 165 -7.54 -1.98 -16.01
C LYS A 165 -7.76 -2.21 -17.51
N GLY A 166 -8.87 -1.70 -18.03
CA GLY A 166 -9.27 -1.78 -19.44
C GLY A 166 -9.84 -3.14 -19.86
N SER A 167 -9.79 -4.15 -18.98
CA SER A 167 -10.35 -5.47 -19.26
C SER A 167 -11.86 -5.41 -19.45
N ASP A 168 -12.40 -6.36 -20.21
CA ASP A 168 -13.85 -6.48 -20.41
C ASP A 168 -14.58 -6.73 -19.09
N LEU A 169 -13.94 -7.48 -18.18
CA LEU A 169 -14.45 -7.71 -16.83
C LEU A 169 -14.56 -6.41 -16.02
N GLU A 170 -13.52 -5.56 -16.02
CA GLU A 170 -13.57 -4.27 -15.32
C GLU A 170 -14.71 -3.40 -15.86
N LYS A 171 -14.80 -3.24 -17.19
CA LYS A 171 -15.86 -2.43 -17.83
C LYS A 171 -17.26 -2.95 -17.51
N ALA A 172 -17.44 -4.26 -17.54
CA ALA A 172 -18.73 -4.88 -17.25
C ALA A 172 -19.11 -4.74 -15.76
N ASN A 173 -18.17 -4.90 -14.84
CA ASN A 173 -18.41 -4.67 -13.41
C ASN A 173 -18.67 -3.19 -13.08
N ILE A 174 -17.96 -2.25 -13.73
CA ILE A 174 -18.26 -0.82 -13.63
C ILE A 174 -19.71 -0.54 -13.99
N LYS A 175 -20.23 -1.17 -15.05
CA LYS A 175 -21.64 -1.01 -15.46
C LYS A 175 -22.60 -1.47 -14.36
N VAL A 176 -22.36 -2.65 -13.76
CA VAL A 176 -23.18 -3.16 -12.64
C VAL A 176 -23.19 -2.19 -11.47
N MET A 177 -22.01 -1.72 -11.05
CA MET A 177 -21.90 -0.78 -9.95
C MET A 177 -22.58 0.55 -10.29
N LYS A 178 -22.44 1.04 -11.52
CA LYS A 178 -23.07 2.27 -11.97
C LYS A 178 -24.60 2.21 -11.91
N ASP A 179 -25.19 1.12 -12.39
CA ASP A 179 -26.64 0.92 -12.32
C ASP A 179 -27.13 0.87 -10.86
N PHE A 180 -26.36 0.23 -9.97
CA PHE A 180 -26.64 0.18 -8.53
C PHE A 180 -26.61 1.58 -7.88
N PHE A 181 -25.55 2.34 -8.09
CA PHE A 181 -25.41 3.69 -7.52
C PHE A 181 -26.35 4.72 -8.14
N MET A 182 -26.68 4.60 -9.43
CA MET A 182 -27.73 5.42 -10.05
C MET A 182 -29.09 5.17 -9.40
N THR A 183 -29.38 3.92 -9.02
CA THR A 183 -30.60 3.57 -8.29
C THR A 183 -30.60 4.22 -6.90
N LEU A 184 -29.50 4.13 -6.14
CA LEU A 184 -29.36 4.83 -4.86
C LEU A 184 -29.55 6.35 -5.00
N LYS A 185 -28.94 6.96 -6.02
CA LYS A 185 -29.10 8.40 -6.30
C LYS A 185 -30.57 8.78 -6.53
N SER A 186 -31.33 7.95 -7.23
CA SER A 186 -32.77 8.20 -7.45
C SER A 186 -33.61 8.09 -6.17
N LEU A 187 -33.08 7.46 -5.13
CA LEU A 187 -33.72 7.26 -3.83
C LEU A 187 -33.23 8.26 -2.77
N ASN A 188 -32.47 9.29 -3.16
CA ASN A 188 -31.84 10.23 -2.23
C ASN A 188 -32.84 10.92 -1.28
N ASP A 189 -34.06 11.16 -1.75
CA ASP A 189 -35.12 11.78 -0.94
C ASP A 189 -35.61 10.89 0.21
N TYR A 190 -35.26 9.61 0.24
CA TYR A 190 -35.55 8.72 1.37
C TYR A 190 -34.44 8.70 2.42
N PHE A 191 -33.26 9.28 2.15
CA PHE A 191 -32.13 9.20 3.05
C PHE A 191 -32.06 10.40 4.01
N GLN A 192 -31.82 10.12 5.29
CA GLN A 192 -31.38 11.09 6.30
C GLN A 192 -29.91 11.44 6.09
N LEU A 193 -29.11 10.43 5.77
CA LEU A 193 -27.67 10.56 5.53
C LEU A 193 -27.27 9.50 4.52
N THR A 194 -26.50 9.92 3.51
CA THR A 194 -25.71 9.01 2.68
C THR A 194 -24.24 9.26 2.97
N PHE A 195 -23.54 8.27 3.51
CA PHE A 195 -22.12 8.35 3.81
C PHE A 195 -21.36 7.27 3.04
N ILE A 196 -20.45 7.69 2.17
CA ILE A 196 -19.68 6.80 1.31
C ILE A 196 -18.20 7.01 1.60
N THR A 197 -17.47 5.91 1.80
CA THR A 197 -16.04 5.96 2.02
C THR A 197 -15.31 4.84 1.29
N GLY A 198 -14.02 5.05 1.06
CA GLY A 198 -13.14 4.16 0.32
C GLY A 198 -11.69 4.59 0.44
N VAL A 199 -10.83 3.97 -0.36
CA VAL A 199 -9.40 4.32 -0.39
C VAL A 199 -9.16 5.48 -1.34
N SER A 200 -9.75 5.43 -2.54
CA SER A 200 -9.49 6.41 -3.58
C SER A 200 -10.79 6.97 -4.16
N LYS A 201 -10.71 8.11 -4.85
CA LYS A 201 -11.82 8.75 -5.55
C LYS A 201 -11.93 8.33 -7.02
N PHE A 202 -10.91 7.67 -7.58
CA PHE A 202 -10.84 7.36 -9.02
C PHE A 202 -11.99 6.49 -9.50
N SER A 203 -12.42 5.52 -8.69
CA SER A 203 -13.58 4.69 -9.05
C SER A 203 -14.91 5.41 -8.85
N LEU A 204 -14.92 6.61 -8.23
CA LEU A 204 -16.15 7.34 -7.96
C LEU A 204 -16.74 7.89 -9.25
N SER A 205 -15.93 8.48 -10.14
CA SER A 205 -16.42 9.04 -11.42
C SER A 205 -16.86 7.95 -12.41
N ASP A 206 -16.12 6.84 -12.45
CA ASP A 206 -16.45 5.69 -13.31
C ASP A 206 -17.80 5.06 -12.93
N VAL A 207 -18.08 5.01 -11.63
CA VAL A 207 -19.27 4.35 -11.06
C VAL A 207 -20.43 5.34 -10.84
N PHE A 208 -20.15 6.60 -10.51
CA PHE A 208 -21.15 7.66 -10.42
C PHE A 208 -21.02 8.59 -11.62
N SER A 209 -21.80 8.34 -12.67
CA SER A 209 -22.02 9.38 -13.68
C SER A 209 -22.69 10.59 -13.02
N GLY A 210 -21.94 11.69 -12.86
CA GLY A 210 -22.42 12.87 -12.17
C GLY A 210 -22.51 12.70 -10.65
N ALA A 211 -21.39 12.29 -10.03
CA ALA A 211 -21.16 12.32 -8.58
C ALA A 211 -21.27 13.72 -7.94
N ASN A 212 -21.55 14.77 -8.73
CA ASN A 212 -21.65 16.18 -8.32
C ASN A 212 -22.65 16.46 -7.17
N HIS A 213 -23.47 15.50 -6.78
CA HIS A 213 -24.40 15.62 -5.66
C HIS A 213 -23.82 15.19 -4.31
N LEU A 214 -22.67 14.49 -4.30
CA LEU A 214 -21.96 14.14 -3.08
C LEU A 214 -21.04 15.29 -2.68
N LYS A 215 -21.15 15.76 -1.44
CA LYS A 215 -20.17 16.66 -0.85
C LYS A 215 -18.91 15.87 -0.53
N ASP A 216 -17.85 16.11 -1.28
CA ASP A 216 -16.53 15.54 -1.02
C ASP A 216 -15.82 16.33 0.10
N ILE A 217 -15.64 15.70 1.25
CA ILE A 217 -14.98 16.29 2.43
C ILE A 217 -13.58 15.74 2.66
N THR A 218 -12.97 15.10 1.65
CA THR A 218 -11.65 14.47 1.76
C THR A 218 -10.58 15.44 2.25
N ILE A 219 -10.60 16.70 1.79
CA ILE A 219 -9.69 17.77 2.21
C ILE A 219 -10.41 19.01 2.76
N ASP A 220 -11.44 18.77 3.57
CA ASP A 220 -12.29 19.80 4.16
C ASP A 220 -12.05 19.91 5.68
N ALA A 221 -12.14 21.13 6.21
CA ALA A 221 -11.96 21.41 7.64
C ALA A 221 -12.88 20.59 8.54
N SER A 222 -14.08 20.22 8.06
CA SER A 222 -15.04 19.40 8.82
C SER A 222 -14.60 17.95 9.01
N ALA A 223 -13.52 17.50 8.37
CA ALA A 223 -13.04 16.12 8.46
C ALA A 223 -11.52 16.00 8.72
N ASP A 224 -10.90 17.07 9.23
CA ASP A 224 -9.47 17.19 9.49
C ASP A 224 -8.90 16.03 10.33
N ALA A 225 -9.56 15.72 11.45
CA ALA A 225 -9.20 14.66 12.39
C ALA A 225 -10.37 13.70 12.69
N MET A 226 -11.32 13.59 11.74
CA MET A 226 -12.43 12.62 11.78
C MET A 226 -11.92 11.18 11.84
N PHE A 227 -10.76 10.93 11.25
CA PHE A 227 -10.05 9.66 11.24
C PHE A 227 -8.63 9.85 11.75
N GLY A 228 -8.02 8.75 12.21
CA GLY A 228 -6.71 8.83 12.86
C GLY A 228 -6.81 9.27 14.32
N TYR A 229 -5.66 9.27 14.99
CA TYR A 229 -5.53 9.78 16.34
C TYR A 229 -4.72 11.06 16.33
N THR A 230 -5.13 12.07 17.09
CA THR A 230 -4.28 13.22 17.39
C THR A 230 -3.28 12.83 18.48
N GLN A 231 -2.20 13.60 18.61
CA GLN A 231 -1.24 13.40 19.69
C GLN A 231 -1.87 13.46 21.08
N GLN A 232 -2.80 14.41 21.29
CA GLN A 232 -3.48 14.56 22.57
C GLN A 232 -4.39 13.36 22.88
N GLU A 233 -5.07 12.81 21.88
CA GLU A 233 -5.87 11.59 22.03
C GLU A 233 -5.00 10.40 22.41
N ILE A 234 -3.81 10.26 21.81
CA ILE A 234 -2.87 9.18 22.17
C ILE A 234 -2.44 9.32 23.64
N ILE A 235 -2.00 10.51 24.03
CA ILE A 235 -1.53 10.79 25.40
C ILE A 235 -2.63 10.52 26.43
N THR A 236 -3.88 10.88 26.10
CA THR A 236 -5.00 10.79 27.06
C THR A 236 -5.51 9.36 27.20
N ILE A 237 -5.66 8.63 26.09
CA ILE A 237 -6.31 7.32 26.07
C ILE A 237 -5.31 6.17 26.30
N PHE A 238 -4.06 6.34 25.88
CA PHE A 238 -3.04 5.28 25.90
C PHE A 238 -1.85 5.59 26.81
N SER A 239 -2.04 6.46 27.82
CA SER A 239 -0.99 6.86 28.78
C SER A 239 -0.30 5.66 29.43
N ASN A 240 -1.07 4.68 29.91
CA ASN A 240 -0.53 3.48 30.55
C ASN A 240 0.35 2.66 29.58
N ASN A 241 -0.05 2.53 28.31
CA ASN A 241 0.75 1.84 27.30
C ASN A 241 2.08 2.57 27.05
N LEU A 242 2.05 3.90 26.96
CA LEU A 242 3.26 4.71 26.80
C LEU A 242 4.21 4.56 28.01
N GLU A 243 3.67 4.55 29.22
CA GLU A 243 4.43 4.31 30.45
C GLU A 243 5.10 2.94 30.46
N ASP A 244 4.36 1.89 30.11
CA ASP A 244 4.89 0.53 30.11
C ASP A 244 5.94 0.31 29.03
N ILE A 245 5.78 0.92 27.85
CA ILE A 245 6.82 0.94 26.81
C ILE A 245 8.05 1.69 27.32
N GLY A 246 7.88 2.85 27.95
CA GLY A 246 8.97 3.65 28.52
C GLY A 246 9.78 2.86 29.55
N LYS A 247 9.12 2.09 30.44
CA LYS A 247 9.78 1.18 31.39
C LYS A 247 10.57 0.08 30.67
N LYS A 248 9.97 -0.58 29.67
CA LYS A 248 10.63 -1.65 28.90
C LYS A 248 11.86 -1.14 28.16
N TRP A 249 11.75 0.01 27.49
CA TRP A 249 12.88 0.65 26.80
C TRP A 249 13.95 1.09 27.79
N SER A 250 13.56 1.59 28.97
CA SER A 250 14.53 2.02 29.98
C SER A 250 15.47 0.89 30.41
N ILE A 251 14.92 -0.32 30.59
CA ILE A 251 15.67 -1.53 30.94
C ILE A 251 16.61 -1.91 29.79
N LYS A 252 16.10 -1.92 28.55
CA LYS A 252 16.86 -2.33 27.36
C LYS A 252 18.06 -1.41 27.08
N GLU A 253 17.86 -0.10 27.19
CA GLU A 253 18.87 0.91 26.85
C GLU A 253 19.71 1.33 28.06
N ASN A 254 19.47 0.74 29.24
CA ASN A 254 20.12 1.09 30.51
C ASN A 254 20.12 2.62 30.79
N LYS A 255 19.01 3.28 30.46
CA LYS A 255 18.79 4.73 30.60
C LYS A 255 17.34 4.97 31.02
N LYS A 256 17.06 5.96 31.86
CA LYS A 256 15.67 6.37 32.13
C LYS A 256 15.04 6.95 30.86
N ILE A 257 13.96 6.31 30.40
CA ILE A 257 13.14 6.74 29.27
C ILE A 257 11.73 7.07 29.78
N THR A 258 11.29 8.28 29.49
CA THR A 258 9.99 8.83 29.90
C THR A 258 8.90 8.56 28.86
N PRO A 259 7.61 8.58 29.23
CA PRO A 259 6.52 8.50 28.26
C PRO A 259 6.59 9.60 27.18
N SER A 260 7.12 10.78 27.53
CA SER A 260 7.32 11.87 26.57
C SER A 260 8.41 11.56 25.53
N GLU A 261 9.48 10.86 25.91
CA GLU A 261 10.51 10.40 24.96
C GLU A 261 9.93 9.34 24.02
N VAL A 262 9.13 8.38 24.56
CA VAL A 262 8.39 7.41 23.73
C VAL A 262 7.44 8.13 22.77
N MET A 263 6.74 9.16 23.23
CA MET A 263 5.85 9.98 22.42
C MET A 263 6.59 10.74 21.30
N GLY A 264 7.84 11.16 21.53
CA GLY A 264 8.68 11.78 20.49
C GLY A 264 9.08 10.79 19.38
N GLU A 265 9.42 9.56 19.75
CA GLU A 265 9.77 8.49 18.80
C GLU A 265 8.55 8.05 17.97
N ILE A 266 7.42 7.79 18.61
CA ILE A 266 6.17 7.42 17.90
C ILE A 266 5.69 8.57 17.00
N ALA A 267 5.86 9.85 17.41
CA ALA A 267 5.53 11.00 16.57
C ALA A 267 6.37 11.03 15.30
N THR A 268 7.68 10.83 15.43
CA THR A 268 8.61 10.81 14.29
C THR A 268 8.31 9.66 13.33
N TYR A 269 7.90 8.51 13.85
CA TYR A 269 7.75 7.29 13.06
C TYR A 269 6.35 7.11 12.45
N TYR A 270 5.29 7.58 13.13
CA TYR A 270 3.89 7.30 12.76
C TYR A 270 2.96 8.52 12.63
N ASN A 271 3.37 9.72 13.06
CA ASN A 271 2.57 10.94 12.90
C ASN A 271 2.92 11.71 11.64
N GLY A 272 1.97 12.48 11.12
CA GLY A 272 2.27 13.50 10.11
C GLY A 272 1.23 13.58 9.01
N TYR A 273 0.24 12.68 8.99
CA TYR A 273 -0.89 12.80 8.08
C TYR A 273 -1.70 14.04 8.39
N LYS A 274 -1.86 14.91 7.40
CA LYS A 274 -2.69 16.09 7.42
C LYS A 274 -3.65 16.05 6.23
N PHE A 275 -4.94 16.14 6.53
CA PHE A 275 -6.00 16.10 5.52
C PHE A 275 -6.60 17.47 5.23
N TYR A 276 -6.28 18.49 6.02
CA TYR A 276 -6.69 19.87 5.78
C TYR A 276 -5.50 20.77 6.11
N GLU A 277 -5.24 21.82 5.32
CA GLU A 277 -4.04 22.68 5.45
C GLU A 277 -3.79 23.21 6.86
N ASP A 278 -4.86 23.67 7.54
CA ASP A 278 -4.83 24.14 8.92
C ASP A 278 -5.29 23.08 9.93
N GLY A 279 -5.49 21.85 9.47
CA GLY A 279 -5.92 20.72 10.29
C GLY A 279 -4.79 20.14 11.15
N ALA A 280 -5.19 19.46 12.22
CA ALA A 280 -4.24 18.72 13.06
C ALA A 280 -3.59 17.57 12.28
N SER A 281 -2.30 17.33 12.53
CA SER A 281 -1.66 16.08 12.09
C SER A 281 -2.16 14.92 12.93
N VAL A 282 -2.43 13.80 12.26
CA VAL A 282 -2.92 12.57 12.87
C VAL A 282 -2.01 11.39 12.59
N TYR A 283 -2.09 10.43 13.50
CA TYR A 283 -1.41 9.15 13.45
C TYR A 283 -2.31 8.12 12.77
N ASN A 284 -1.71 7.19 12.02
CA ASN A 284 -2.44 6.03 11.51
C ASN A 284 -2.86 5.13 12.69
N PRO A 285 -4.16 4.81 12.87
CA PRO A 285 -4.63 4.00 13.99
C PRO A 285 -4.02 2.61 14.07
N TRP A 286 -3.86 1.94 12.94
CA TRP A 286 -3.31 0.58 12.92
C TRP A 286 -1.86 0.56 13.33
N SER A 287 -1.00 1.38 12.72
CA SER A 287 0.41 1.44 13.09
C SER A 287 0.59 1.86 14.54
N THR A 288 -0.22 2.81 15.02
CA THR A 288 -0.22 3.26 16.42
C THR A 288 -0.59 2.11 17.36
N LEU A 289 -1.70 1.42 17.14
CA LEU A 289 -2.13 0.32 18.01
C LEU A 289 -1.13 -0.85 18.00
N ARG A 290 -0.53 -1.16 16.84
CA ARG A 290 0.50 -2.19 16.70
C ARG A 290 1.77 -1.82 17.48
N PHE A 291 2.19 -0.56 17.42
CA PHE A 291 3.29 -0.05 18.24
C PHE A 291 2.96 -0.13 19.74
N LEU A 292 1.76 0.30 20.15
CA LEU A 292 1.35 0.29 21.55
C LEU A 292 1.26 -1.12 22.15
N ASP A 293 1.01 -2.14 21.31
CA ASP A 293 1.02 -3.55 21.68
C ASP A 293 2.44 -4.12 21.74
N SER A 294 3.26 -3.87 20.71
CA SER A 294 4.59 -4.49 20.56
C SER A 294 5.69 -3.76 21.34
N GLY A 295 5.58 -2.44 21.50
CA GLY A 295 6.64 -1.54 21.94
C GLY A 295 7.81 -1.42 20.94
N LYS A 296 7.60 -1.75 19.66
CA LYS A 296 8.65 -1.73 18.62
C LYS A 296 8.30 -0.77 17.49
N LEU A 297 9.29 0.02 17.06
CA LEU A 297 9.20 0.85 15.86
C LEU A 297 9.45 -0.04 14.63
N GLU A 298 8.38 -0.45 13.97
CA GLU A 298 8.40 -1.28 12.75
C GLU A 298 7.40 -0.76 11.71
N ASN A 299 7.51 -1.25 10.47
CA ASN A 299 6.57 -0.93 9.40
C ASN A 299 5.33 -1.81 9.47
N TYR A 300 4.27 -1.31 10.12
CA TYR A 300 2.97 -1.96 10.32
C TYR A 300 1.95 -1.64 9.22
N TRP A 301 2.16 -0.56 8.46
CA TRP A 301 1.28 -0.14 7.38
C TRP A 301 1.21 -1.15 6.22
N TYR A 302 2.30 -1.89 5.98
CA TYR A 302 2.54 -2.66 4.76
C TYR A 302 1.73 -3.97 4.62
N GLU A 303 0.93 -4.38 5.61
CA GLU A 303 0.27 -5.70 5.60
C GLU A 303 -1.11 -5.75 4.91
N SER A 304 -1.56 -4.74 4.15
CA SER A 304 -2.97 -4.77 3.70
C SER A 304 -3.35 -4.21 2.33
N GLY A 305 -2.41 -3.93 1.43
CA GLY A 305 -2.77 -3.59 0.05
C GLY A 305 -1.56 -3.57 -0.86
N SER A 306 -1.62 -4.32 -1.96
CA SER A 306 -0.52 -4.34 -2.92
C SER A 306 -0.32 -2.92 -3.49
N PRO A 307 0.90 -2.35 -3.44
CA PRO A 307 1.24 -1.11 -4.13
C PRO A 307 1.20 -1.26 -5.66
N SER A 308 0.74 -2.40 -6.18
CA SER A 308 0.73 -2.74 -7.60
C SER A 308 0.12 -1.67 -8.49
N LEU A 309 -0.96 -0.99 -8.09
CA LEU A 309 -1.54 0.06 -8.95
C LEU A 309 -0.56 1.23 -9.14
N LEU A 310 0.01 1.74 -8.05
CA LEU A 310 0.98 2.83 -8.08
C LEU A 310 2.23 2.43 -8.85
N ILE A 311 2.77 1.26 -8.52
CA ILE A 311 3.99 0.76 -9.11
C ILE A 311 3.81 0.43 -10.59
N ASN A 312 2.72 -0.23 -10.98
CA ASN A 312 2.45 -0.54 -12.37
C ASN A 312 2.29 0.74 -13.20
N GLN A 313 1.69 1.80 -12.63
CA GLN A 313 1.60 3.09 -13.32
C GLN A 313 2.97 3.77 -13.45
N MET A 314 3.79 3.74 -12.39
CA MET A 314 5.17 4.26 -12.45
C MET A 314 6.05 3.52 -13.45
N LEU A 315 5.90 2.20 -13.55
CA LEU A 315 6.64 1.37 -14.51
C LEU A 315 6.15 1.56 -15.94
N ALA A 316 4.85 1.84 -16.13
CA ALA A 316 4.28 2.07 -17.46
C ALA A 316 4.65 3.43 -18.05
N ASP A 317 4.91 4.43 -17.22
CA ASP A 317 5.30 5.78 -17.63
C ASP A 317 6.36 6.37 -16.67
N PRO A 318 7.63 5.95 -16.81
CA PRO A 318 8.72 6.36 -15.90
C PRO A 318 9.07 7.86 -15.99
N ASP A 319 8.81 8.51 -17.14
CA ASP A 319 9.12 9.92 -17.36
C ASP A 319 8.17 10.85 -16.56
N ARG A 320 6.99 10.34 -16.14
CA ARG A 320 6.16 10.98 -15.10
C ARG A 320 6.81 11.02 -13.72
N PHE A 321 7.92 10.31 -13.53
CA PHE A 321 8.64 10.14 -12.27
C PHE A 321 9.98 10.89 -12.27
N ASP A 322 9.99 12.17 -12.62
CA ASP A 322 11.12 13.06 -12.29
C ASP A 322 11.00 13.50 -10.82
N LEU A 323 11.21 12.53 -9.92
CA LEU A 323 11.15 12.74 -8.49
C LEU A 323 12.55 12.58 -7.92
N GLN A 324 13.20 13.70 -7.61
CA GLN A 324 14.36 13.69 -6.73
C GLN A 324 13.90 13.20 -5.34
N VAL A 325 14.11 11.91 -5.07
CA VAL A 325 13.65 11.24 -3.85
C VAL A 325 14.28 11.86 -2.59
N ASP A 326 15.47 12.44 -2.72
CA ASP A 326 16.26 12.96 -1.59
C ASP A 326 15.69 14.23 -0.92
N ASN A 327 14.60 14.81 -1.43
CA ASN A 327 13.80 15.85 -0.76
C ASN A 327 12.44 16.00 -1.48
N LEU A 328 11.61 14.97 -1.41
CA LEU A 328 10.34 14.91 -2.15
C LEU A 328 9.33 15.96 -1.64
N GLN A 329 9.41 17.18 -2.18
CA GLN A 329 8.40 18.21 -2.07
C GLN A 329 7.69 18.35 -3.42
N ILE A 330 6.45 17.89 -3.44
CA ILE A 330 5.64 17.88 -4.67
C ILE A 330 4.60 18.99 -4.56
N GLU A 331 4.64 19.93 -5.51
CA GLU A 331 3.59 20.92 -5.65
C GLU A 331 2.38 20.34 -6.39
N ALA A 332 1.18 20.61 -5.91
CA ALA A 332 -0.08 20.19 -6.53
C ALA A 332 -1.17 21.23 -6.28
N THR A 333 -2.05 21.45 -7.26
CA THR A 333 -3.28 22.21 -7.05
C THR A 333 -4.33 21.34 -6.34
N ARG A 334 -5.39 21.98 -5.83
CA ARG A 334 -6.57 21.24 -5.33
C ARG A 334 -7.15 20.30 -6.38
N GLU A 335 -7.18 20.74 -7.63
CA GLU A 335 -7.70 19.95 -8.75
C GLU A 335 -6.83 18.73 -9.02
N ASP A 336 -5.50 18.84 -8.92
CA ASP A 336 -4.59 17.69 -9.05
C ASP A 336 -4.86 16.63 -7.97
N LEU A 337 -4.98 17.05 -6.71
CA LEU A 337 -5.23 16.14 -5.59
C LEU A 337 -6.59 15.46 -5.67
N MET A 338 -7.61 16.24 -6.08
CA MET A 338 -9.00 15.82 -6.09
C MET A 338 -9.48 15.32 -7.46
N TYR A 339 -8.56 15.18 -8.42
CA TYR A 339 -8.83 14.77 -9.78
C TYR A 339 -9.56 13.42 -9.83
N THR A 340 -10.64 13.38 -10.63
CA THR A 340 -11.53 12.23 -10.80
C THR A 340 -11.60 11.74 -12.23
N GLY A 341 -10.68 12.13 -13.12
CA GLY A 341 -10.71 11.59 -14.48
C GLY A 341 -10.40 10.09 -14.52
N SER A 342 -10.53 9.52 -15.72
CA SER A 342 -10.29 8.09 -15.98
C SER A 342 -8.98 7.61 -15.34
N ARG A 343 -8.98 6.36 -14.87
CA ARG A 343 -7.77 5.67 -14.40
C ARG A 343 -6.59 5.73 -15.39
N SER A 344 -6.83 5.95 -16.69
CA SER A 344 -5.81 6.08 -17.75
C SER A 344 -4.87 7.26 -17.58
N GLU A 345 -5.35 8.38 -17.04
CA GLU A 345 -4.62 9.65 -17.07
C GLU A 345 -4.24 10.17 -15.68
N ILE A 346 -4.54 9.41 -14.62
CA ILE A 346 -4.35 9.82 -13.23
C ILE A 346 -2.97 10.47 -13.02
N SER A 347 -2.99 11.69 -12.49
CA SER A 347 -1.77 12.31 -11.97
C SER A 347 -1.23 11.47 -10.83
N LEU A 348 0.05 11.08 -10.94
CA LEU A 348 0.73 10.29 -9.92
C LEU A 348 0.65 10.94 -8.54
N LYS A 349 0.69 12.28 -8.48
CA LYS A 349 0.54 13.09 -7.26
C LYS A 349 -0.80 12.78 -6.58
N SER A 350 -1.88 12.73 -7.36
CA SER A 350 -3.22 12.36 -6.90
C SER A 350 -3.25 10.94 -6.36
N LEU A 351 -2.65 9.99 -7.10
CA LEU A 351 -2.63 8.58 -6.69
C LEU A 351 -1.87 8.39 -5.38
N MET A 352 -0.68 8.96 -5.25
CA MET A 352 0.15 8.87 -4.05
C MET A 352 -0.52 9.54 -2.84
N PHE A 353 -1.18 10.68 -3.03
CA PHE A 353 -1.94 11.34 -1.98
C PHE A 353 -3.15 10.49 -1.52
N GLN A 354 -4.02 10.08 -2.45
CA GLN A 354 -5.23 9.33 -2.12
C GLN A 354 -4.93 7.94 -1.54
N THR A 355 -3.85 7.29 -1.97
CA THR A 355 -3.42 5.99 -1.41
C THR A 355 -2.67 6.13 -0.09
N GLY A 356 -2.34 7.35 0.35
CA GLY A 356 -1.74 7.64 1.65
C GLY A 356 -0.22 7.57 1.71
N TYR A 357 0.47 7.60 0.56
CA TYR A 357 1.92 7.79 0.50
C TYR A 357 2.31 9.25 0.74
N LEU A 358 1.48 10.19 0.28
CA LEU A 358 1.72 11.62 0.46
C LEU A 358 0.64 12.26 1.32
N THR A 359 1.01 13.38 1.94
CA THR A 359 0.14 14.20 2.77
C THR A 359 0.44 15.68 2.58
N ILE A 360 -0.45 16.55 3.05
CA ILE A 360 -0.27 18.01 2.96
C ILE A 360 0.82 18.43 3.95
N ASP A 361 1.84 19.11 3.47
CA ASP A 361 2.83 19.79 4.30
C ASP A 361 2.38 21.24 4.57
N HIS A 362 2.18 21.97 3.47
CA HIS A 362 1.87 23.39 3.44
C HIS A 362 0.87 23.71 2.33
N TYR A 363 0.10 24.78 2.50
CA TYR A 363 -0.73 25.38 1.46
C TYR A 363 -0.40 26.86 1.36
N ASP A 364 -0.04 27.30 0.16
CA ASP A 364 0.17 28.71 -0.13
C ASP A 364 -1.08 29.31 -0.76
N GLY A 365 -1.85 30.06 0.04
CA GLY A 365 -3.07 30.72 -0.43
C GLY A 365 -2.84 31.81 -1.49
N SER A 366 -1.61 32.30 -1.67
CA SER A 366 -1.29 33.29 -2.70
C SER A 366 -1.16 32.69 -4.10
N THR A 367 -0.68 31.44 -4.18
CA THR A 367 -0.50 30.69 -5.43
C THR A 367 -1.59 29.64 -5.65
N GLY A 368 -2.30 29.24 -4.59
CA GLY A 368 -3.28 28.15 -4.61
C GLY A 368 -2.65 26.76 -4.65
N LEU A 369 -1.36 26.64 -4.31
CA LEU A 369 -0.59 25.40 -4.39
C LEU A 369 -0.44 24.72 -3.02
N TYR A 370 -0.59 23.40 -3.02
CA TYR A 370 -0.22 22.52 -1.93
C TYR A 370 1.19 21.99 -2.13
N THR A 371 2.00 22.01 -1.08
CA THR A 371 3.24 21.25 -1.00
C THR A 371 2.95 19.93 -0.29
N LEU A 372 3.33 18.81 -0.90
CA LEU A 372 3.13 17.46 -0.39
C LEU A 372 4.46 16.83 0.04
N LYS A 373 4.39 15.96 1.05
CA LYS A 373 5.52 15.16 1.55
C LYS A 373 5.09 13.76 1.97
N PHE A 374 6.06 12.88 2.24
CA PHE A 374 5.79 11.67 3.03
C PHE A 374 5.34 12.06 4.44
N PRO A 375 4.29 11.42 4.99
CA PRO A 375 3.78 11.76 6.31
C PRO A 375 4.80 11.46 7.41
N ASN A 376 5.53 10.34 7.31
CA ASN A 376 6.44 9.87 8.34
C ASN A 376 7.45 8.82 7.80
N LYS A 377 8.37 8.39 8.67
CA LYS A 377 9.41 7.40 8.36
C LYS A 377 8.86 6.04 7.94
N GLU A 378 7.76 5.58 8.55
CA GLU A 378 7.15 4.29 8.20
C GLU A 378 6.74 4.26 6.72
N ILE A 379 6.08 5.32 6.27
CA ILE A 379 5.53 5.40 4.92
C ILE A 379 6.64 5.59 3.88
N GLU A 380 7.61 6.45 4.17
CA GLU A 380 8.80 6.64 3.32
C GLU A 380 9.56 5.31 3.13
N ALA A 381 9.88 4.61 4.22
CA ALA A 381 10.58 3.33 4.16
C ALA A 381 9.75 2.25 3.46
N SER A 382 8.43 2.23 3.68
CA SER A 382 7.51 1.30 3.01
C SER A 382 7.46 1.57 1.51
N PHE A 383 7.42 2.83 1.10
CA PHE A 383 7.45 3.22 -0.32
C PHE A 383 8.76 2.77 -0.98
N GLN A 384 9.91 3.12 -0.41
CA GLN A 384 11.23 2.73 -0.93
C GLN A 384 11.35 1.22 -1.11
N LYS A 385 10.95 0.44 -0.09
CA LYS A 385 10.96 -1.03 -0.14
C LYS A 385 10.04 -1.59 -1.23
N SER A 386 8.88 -0.97 -1.45
CA SER A 386 7.90 -1.39 -2.45
C SER A 386 8.44 -1.22 -3.86
N ILE A 387 9.05 -0.05 -4.12
CA ILE A 387 9.75 0.27 -5.36
C ILE A 387 10.86 -0.75 -5.59
N GLN A 388 11.77 -0.91 -4.62
CA GLN A 388 12.86 -1.90 -4.71
C GLN A 388 12.35 -3.31 -5.05
N SER A 389 11.36 -3.81 -4.31
CA SER A 389 10.83 -5.18 -4.51
C SER A 389 10.21 -5.38 -5.89
N SER A 390 9.58 -4.34 -6.43
CA SER A 390 8.91 -4.41 -7.74
C SER A 390 9.89 -4.33 -8.89
N LEU A 391 10.97 -3.59 -8.71
CA LEU A 391 12.08 -3.53 -9.64
C LEU A 391 12.86 -4.86 -9.65
N GLU A 392 13.10 -5.44 -8.49
CA GLU A 392 13.65 -6.80 -8.41
C GLU A 392 12.75 -7.82 -9.14
N LYS A 393 11.43 -7.65 -9.09
CA LYS A 393 10.49 -8.48 -9.84
C LYS A 393 10.54 -8.24 -11.34
N SER A 394 10.52 -6.99 -11.83
CA SER A 394 10.60 -6.71 -13.27
C SER A 394 11.89 -7.24 -13.87
N VAL A 395 12.99 -7.10 -13.13
CA VAL A 395 14.30 -7.68 -13.45
C VAL A 395 14.22 -9.21 -13.48
N LYS A 396 13.59 -9.86 -12.49
CA LYS A 396 13.35 -11.32 -12.51
C LYS A 396 12.50 -11.77 -13.70
N ASP A 397 11.46 -11.02 -14.06
CA ASP A 397 10.56 -11.35 -15.18
C ASP A 397 11.29 -11.24 -16.53
N TYR A 398 12.11 -10.21 -16.72
CA TYR A 398 13.04 -10.12 -17.84
C TYR A 398 13.99 -11.32 -17.87
N PHE A 399 14.55 -11.69 -16.70
CA PHE A 399 15.43 -12.86 -16.62
C PHE A 399 14.74 -14.15 -17.00
N LEU A 400 13.48 -14.38 -16.63
CA LEU A 400 12.74 -15.57 -17.04
C LEU A 400 12.66 -15.71 -18.56
N GLN A 401 12.57 -14.59 -19.29
CA GLN A 401 12.52 -14.56 -20.76
C GLN A 401 13.89 -14.82 -21.40
N GLU A 402 14.97 -14.24 -20.88
CA GLU A 402 16.30 -14.32 -21.48
C GLU A 402 17.20 -15.44 -20.92
N ARG A 403 16.76 -16.12 -19.85
CA ARG A 403 17.51 -17.15 -19.10
C ARG A 403 18.14 -18.20 -19.99
N ASP A 404 17.36 -18.77 -20.92
CA ASP A 404 17.84 -19.90 -21.71
C ASP A 404 18.91 -19.47 -22.72
N LYS A 405 18.88 -18.20 -23.15
CA LYS A 405 19.95 -17.59 -23.97
C LYS A 405 21.22 -17.37 -23.15
N ILE A 406 21.10 -16.81 -21.93
CA ILE A 406 22.25 -16.63 -21.01
C ILE A 406 22.91 -17.96 -20.67
N ARG A 407 22.11 -18.99 -20.33
CA ARG A 407 22.62 -20.34 -20.04
C ARG A 407 23.31 -20.96 -21.24
N LYS A 408 22.75 -20.79 -22.44
CA LYS A 408 23.37 -21.28 -23.67
C LYS A 408 24.70 -20.59 -23.94
N ALA A 409 24.77 -19.27 -23.77
CA ALA A 409 26.02 -18.51 -23.92
C ALA A 409 27.11 -19.00 -22.96
N LEU A 410 26.78 -19.25 -21.68
CA LEU A 410 27.70 -19.82 -20.71
C LEU A 410 28.11 -21.27 -21.03
N ALA A 411 27.17 -22.12 -21.47
CA ALA A 411 27.48 -23.50 -21.83
C ALA A 411 28.39 -23.60 -23.07
N ASP A 412 28.15 -22.73 -24.06
CA ASP A 412 28.89 -22.66 -25.33
C ASP A 412 30.17 -21.80 -25.21
N LYS A 413 30.49 -21.28 -24.02
CA LYS A 413 31.65 -20.42 -23.74
C LYS A 413 31.70 -19.11 -24.56
N LYS A 414 30.55 -18.58 -24.95
CA LYS A 414 30.41 -17.33 -25.73
C LYS A 414 30.33 -16.13 -24.79
N ILE A 415 31.50 -15.61 -24.40
CA ILE A 415 31.62 -14.55 -23.39
C ILE A 415 30.94 -13.26 -23.85
N GLU A 416 31.11 -12.90 -25.11
CA GLU A 416 30.56 -11.66 -25.69
C GLU A 416 29.04 -11.68 -25.64
N MET A 417 28.41 -12.80 -26.02
CA MET A 417 26.95 -12.97 -25.91
C MET A 417 26.48 -12.95 -24.46
N PHE A 418 27.26 -13.54 -23.54
CA PHE A 418 26.95 -13.47 -22.12
C PHE A 418 26.93 -12.01 -21.65
N ILE A 419 27.97 -11.23 -21.94
CA ILE A 419 28.04 -9.80 -21.57
C ILE A 419 26.89 -9.00 -22.20
N GLU A 420 26.54 -9.25 -23.46
CA GLU A 420 25.43 -8.58 -24.15
C GLU A 420 24.09 -8.83 -23.44
N HIS A 421 23.80 -10.08 -23.06
CA HIS A 421 22.57 -10.40 -22.33
C HIS A 421 22.56 -9.80 -20.91
N ILE A 422 23.72 -9.74 -20.24
CA ILE A 422 23.85 -9.06 -18.95
C ILE A 422 23.59 -7.55 -19.12
N ASN A 423 24.22 -6.91 -20.10
CA ASN A 423 24.02 -5.48 -20.36
C ASN A 423 22.58 -5.16 -20.75
N THR A 424 21.94 -6.00 -21.57
CA THR A 424 20.53 -5.81 -21.93
C THR A 424 19.64 -5.92 -20.69
N ALA A 425 19.94 -6.83 -19.76
CA ALA A 425 19.23 -6.92 -18.50
C ALA A 425 19.43 -5.69 -17.61
N PHE A 426 20.67 -5.23 -17.49
CA PHE A 426 21.00 -4.02 -16.71
C PHE A 426 20.42 -2.75 -17.34
N ALA A 427 20.26 -2.68 -18.66
CA ALA A 427 19.59 -1.58 -19.34
C ALA A 427 18.09 -1.47 -19.00
N THR A 428 17.47 -2.55 -18.50
CA THR A 428 16.08 -2.50 -18.01
C THR A 428 15.94 -1.93 -16.60
N LEU A 429 17.05 -1.70 -15.87
CA LEU A 429 17.04 -1.11 -14.53
C LEU A 429 16.83 0.41 -14.62
N PRO A 430 15.77 0.96 -13.99
CA PRO A 430 15.56 2.39 -13.92
C PRO A 430 16.72 3.17 -13.30
N TYR A 431 16.90 4.40 -13.75
CA TYR A 431 18.07 5.19 -13.40
C TYR A 431 18.12 5.60 -11.91
N TYR A 432 16.98 5.64 -11.22
CA TYR A 432 16.84 6.12 -9.84
C TYR A 432 17.11 5.05 -8.75
N ILE A 433 17.50 3.83 -9.12
CA ILE A 433 17.83 2.73 -8.18
C ILE A 433 19.34 2.74 -7.83
N ASP A 434 20.03 3.81 -8.18
CA ASP A 434 21.48 3.88 -8.14
C ASP A 434 21.98 4.46 -6.82
N THR A 435 22.73 3.66 -6.06
CA THR A 435 23.45 4.11 -4.87
C THR A 435 24.88 4.55 -5.18
N LYS A 436 25.32 4.46 -6.45
CA LYS A 436 26.70 4.70 -6.95
C LYS A 436 27.77 3.91 -6.19
N GLN A 437 27.38 2.77 -5.61
CA GLN A 437 28.26 1.92 -4.84
C GLN A 437 28.56 0.62 -5.59
N GLU A 438 29.85 0.26 -5.65
CA GLU A 438 30.33 -1.01 -6.21
C GLU A 438 29.53 -2.21 -5.69
N LYS A 439 29.21 -2.23 -4.39
CA LYS A 439 28.43 -3.28 -3.73
C LYS A 439 27.07 -3.56 -4.38
N GLN A 440 26.42 -2.55 -4.97
CA GLN A 440 25.14 -2.71 -5.65
C GLN A 440 25.28 -3.49 -6.96
N TYR A 441 26.29 -3.18 -7.78
CA TYR A 441 26.55 -3.89 -9.04
C TYR A 441 26.91 -5.36 -8.79
N HIS A 442 27.72 -5.61 -7.77
CA HIS A 442 27.99 -6.97 -7.27
C HIS A 442 26.71 -7.68 -6.87
N SER A 443 25.85 -7.04 -6.07
CA SER A 443 24.58 -7.62 -5.60
C SER A 443 23.60 -7.91 -6.75
N ASN A 444 23.52 -7.00 -7.73
CA ASN A 444 22.65 -7.15 -8.91
C ASN A 444 23.10 -8.31 -9.80
N LEU A 445 24.41 -8.39 -10.12
CA LEU A 445 24.95 -9.49 -10.92
C LEU A 445 24.89 -10.82 -10.16
N HIS A 446 25.09 -10.80 -8.85
CA HIS A 446 24.96 -11.99 -8.02
C HIS A 446 23.52 -12.52 -7.99
N MET A 447 22.55 -11.64 -7.76
CA MET A 447 21.13 -11.98 -7.80
C MET A 447 20.72 -12.55 -9.16
N LEU A 448 21.21 -11.94 -10.24
CA LEU A 448 21.02 -12.39 -11.62
C LEU A 448 21.50 -13.83 -11.79
N LEU A 449 22.74 -14.11 -11.42
CA LEU A 449 23.36 -15.43 -11.61
C LEU A 449 22.80 -16.50 -10.66
N GLN A 450 22.36 -16.13 -9.46
CA GLN A 450 21.63 -17.02 -8.56
C GLN A 450 20.25 -17.42 -9.14
N GLY A 451 19.54 -16.49 -9.79
CA GLY A 451 18.25 -16.76 -10.44
C GLY A 451 18.34 -17.85 -11.52
N LEU A 452 19.49 -17.95 -12.21
CA LEU A 452 19.76 -19.01 -13.19
C LEU A 452 19.84 -20.42 -12.57
N ARG A 453 19.98 -20.57 -11.24
CA ARG A 453 20.10 -21.88 -10.57
C ARG A 453 18.75 -22.55 -10.27
N PHE A 454 17.74 -21.76 -9.90
CA PHE A 454 16.53 -22.30 -9.27
C PHE A 454 15.45 -22.81 -10.23
N LEU A 455 15.57 -22.54 -11.54
CA LEU A 455 14.43 -22.66 -12.46
C LEU A 455 14.68 -23.51 -13.73
N GLY A 456 15.59 -24.49 -13.70
CA GLY A 456 15.62 -25.46 -14.80
C GLY A 456 16.76 -26.46 -14.77
N GLY A 457 16.45 -27.68 -14.33
CA GLY A 457 16.93 -29.00 -14.80
C GLY A 457 18.42 -29.33 -14.98
N ARG A 458 19.35 -28.37 -15.13
CA ARG A 458 20.79 -28.59 -15.33
C ARG A 458 21.59 -28.15 -14.10
N LYS A 459 22.64 -28.90 -13.76
CA LYS A 459 23.44 -28.67 -12.54
C LYS A 459 24.36 -27.45 -12.73
N MET A 460 23.87 -26.26 -12.34
CA MET A 460 24.70 -25.05 -12.21
C MET A 460 24.85 -24.68 -10.74
N HIS A 461 26.09 -24.59 -10.27
CA HIS A 461 26.43 -24.22 -8.89
C HIS A 461 27.12 -22.86 -8.87
N MET A 462 26.67 -21.95 -8.02
CA MET A 462 27.31 -20.65 -7.82
C MET A 462 27.85 -20.59 -6.40
N HIS A 463 29.09 -20.11 -6.28
CA HIS A 463 29.74 -19.81 -5.02
C HIS A 463 30.17 -18.35 -5.04
N SER A 464 29.71 -17.56 -4.07
CA SER A 464 30.11 -16.17 -3.90
C SER A 464 31.07 -16.01 -2.74
N GLU A 465 32.02 -15.08 -2.87
CA GLU A 465 33.07 -14.85 -1.88
C GLU A 465 33.85 -16.14 -1.52
N SER A 466 34.19 -16.94 -2.54
CA SER A 466 34.89 -18.21 -2.33
C SER A 466 36.28 -17.93 -1.75
N ALA A 467 36.46 -18.22 -0.46
CA ALA A 467 37.72 -18.01 0.24
C ALA A 467 38.78 -19.02 -0.24
N SER A 468 39.95 -18.51 -0.60
CA SER A 468 41.16 -19.27 -0.92
C SER A 468 42.31 -18.83 -0.01
N SER A 469 43.42 -19.57 -0.04
CA SER A 469 44.61 -19.30 0.79
C SER A 469 45.30 -17.95 0.50
N GLN A 470 44.91 -17.23 -0.55
CA GLN A 470 45.53 -15.98 -1.00
C GLN A 470 44.52 -14.84 -1.26
N GLY A 471 43.22 -15.04 -0.98
CA GLY A 471 42.19 -14.01 -1.21
C GLY A 471 40.78 -14.59 -1.45
N ARG A 472 39.82 -13.72 -1.82
CA ARG A 472 38.43 -14.08 -2.15
C ARG A 472 38.11 -13.64 -3.57
N SER A 473 37.63 -14.56 -4.41
CA SER A 473 37.06 -14.21 -5.72
C SER A 473 35.61 -13.78 -5.57
N ASP A 474 35.14 -12.83 -6.37
CA ASP A 474 33.78 -12.30 -6.25
C ASP A 474 32.72 -13.37 -6.54
N ILE A 475 32.79 -14.00 -7.73
CA ILE A 475 31.81 -14.99 -8.18
C ILE A 475 32.49 -16.18 -8.85
N VAL A 476 32.09 -17.40 -8.46
CA VAL A 476 32.44 -18.65 -9.16
C VAL A 476 31.17 -19.33 -9.65
N LEU A 477 31.07 -19.61 -10.96
CA LEU A 477 29.99 -20.38 -11.57
C LEU A 477 30.51 -21.71 -12.10
N GLU A 478 30.06 -22.81 -11.52
CA GLU A 478 30.35 -24.16 -11.99
C GLU A 478 29.16 -24.71 -12.80
N LEU A 479 29.38 -24.90 -14.10
CA LEU A 479 28.49 -25.59 -15.03
C LEU A 479 28.97 -27.04 -15.25
N GLU A 480 28.25 -27.79 -16.07
CA GLU A 480 28.62 -29.18 -16.41
C GLU A 480 29.96 -29.27 -17.15
N THR A 481 30.23 -28.36 -18.08
CA THR A 481 31.41 -28.40 -18.96
C THR A 481 32.46 -27.32 -18.66
N ALA A 482 32.11 -26.35 -17.81
CA ALA A 482 32.90 -25.14 -17.60
C ALA A 482 32.80 -24.61 -16.16
N ILE A 483 33.83 -23.93 -15.69
CA ILE A 483 33.89 -23.19 -14.44
C ILE A 483 34.30 -21.76 -14.77
N TYR A 484 33.48 -20.79 -14.40
CA TYR A 484 33.78 -19.37 -14.53
C TYR A 484 34.23 -18.82 -13.19
N ILE A 485 35.31 -18.05 -13.21
CA ILE A 485 35.77 -17.25 -12.07
C ILE A 485 35.70 -15.82 -12.53
N ILE A 486 34.76 -15.09 -11.94
CA ILE A 486 34.40 -13.74 -12.33
C ILE A 486 34.88 -12.79 -11.24
N GLU A 487 35.65 -11.78 -11.65
CA GLU A 487 36.07 -10.68 -10.79
C GLU A 487 35.51 -9.38 -11.35
N ILE A 488 34.92 -8.59 -10.47
CA ILE A 488 34.20 -7.37 -10.81
C ILE A 488 35.04 -6.18 -10.35
N LYS A 489 35.13 -5.18 -11.21
CA LYS A 489 35.70 -3.88 -10.88
C LYS A 489 34.73 -2.75 -11.16
N TYR A 490 34.94 -1.68 -10.41
CA TYR A 490 34.30 -0.39 -10.59
C TYR A 490 35.39 0.69 -10.75
N ARG A 491 35.21 1.61 -11.70
CA ARG A 491 36.18 2.67 -12.03
C ARG A 491 37.61 2.14 -12.32
N SER A 492 37.71 0.99 -12.97
CA SER A 492 39.00 0.37 -13.31
C SER A 492 38.92 -0.27 -14.70
N SER A 493 39.40 -1.50 -14.88
CA SER A 493 39.27 -2.23 -16.15
C SER A 493 39.09 -3.73 -15.92
N GLY A 494 38.42 -4.39 -16.87
CA GLY A 494 38.29 -5.84 -16.88
C GLY A 494 39.66 -6.54 -16.98
N LYS A 495 40.65 -5.88 -17.59
CA LYS A 495 42.04 -6.38 -17.62
C LYS A 495 42.66 -6.46 -16.22
N MET A 496 42.52 -5.41 -15.40
CA MET A 496 43.01 -5.42 -14.01
C MET A 496 42.27 -6.46 -13.17
N ALA A 497 40.97 -6.64 -13.40
CA ALA A 497 40.19 -7.70 -12.77
C ALA A 497 40.73 -9.10 -13.13
N LEU A 498 41.02 -9.35 -14.42
CA LEU A 498 41.63 -10.60 -14.88
C LEU A 498 43.03 -10.83 -14.29
N GLU A 499 43.86 -9.79 -14.22
CA GLU A 499 45.19 -9.86 -13.60
C GLU A 499 45.10 -10.21 -12.10
N GLN A 500 44.10 -9.67 -11.39
CA GLN A 500 43.84 -10.02 -10.00
C GLN A 500 43.47 -11.51 -9.82
N ILE A 501 42.62 -12.05 -10.69
CA ILE A 501 42.27 -13.49 -10.68
C ILE A 501 43.53 -14.35 -10.82
N LYS A 502 44.45 -13.96 -11.72
CA LYS A 502 45.69 -14.68 -11.99
C LYS A 502 46.69 -14.56 -10.85
N ALA A 503 46.92 -13.35 -10.36
CA ALA A 503 47.88 -13.07 -9.28
C ALA A 503 47.53 -13.84 -8.01
N ASN A 504 46.24 -13.88 -7.66
CA ASN A 504 45.77 -14.59 -6.47
C ASN A 504 45.53 -16.08 -6.72
N GLY A 505 45.61 -16.53 -7.97
CA GLY A 505 45.52 -17.95 -8.35
C GLY A 505 44.16 -18.58 -8.04
N TYR A 506 43.07 -17.82 -8.12
CA TYR A 506 41.72 -18.28 -7.75
C TYR A 506 41.25 -19.53 -8.50
N TYR A 507 41.84 -19.82 -9.67
CA TYR A 507 41.53 -20.98 -10.49
C TYR A 507 42.17 -22.29 -10.04
N LYS A 508 43.23 -22.23 -9.23
CA LYS A 508 44.01 -23.41 -8.82
C LYS A 508 43.17 -24.50 -8.13
N PRO A 509 42.21 -24.20 -7.23
CA PRO A 509 41.36 -25.22 -6.59
C PRO A 509 40.51 -26.04 -7.58
N TYR A 510 40.30 -25.52 -8.80
CA TYR A 510 39.41 -26.10 -9.80
C TYR A 510 40.14 -26.91 -10.88
N LEU A 511 41.47 -26.93 -10.89
CA LEU A 511 42.28 -27.62 -11.92
C LEU A 511 41.99 -29.13 -12.03
N LEU A 512 41.60 -29.78 -10.93
CA LEU A 512 41.30 -31.22 -10.92
C LEU A 512 39.86 -31.56 -11.35
N ARG A 513 39.02 -30.55 -11.68
CA ARG A 513 37.60 -30.74 -11.96
C ARG A 513 37.29 -31.21 -13.39
N GLN A 514 38.30 -31.41 -14.24
CA GLN A 514 38.16 -31.82 -15.67
C GLN A 514 37.14 -30.97 -16.46
N LYS A 515 37.04 -29.69 -16.14
CA LYS A 515 36.19 -28.70 -16.81
C LYS A 515 37.04 -27.58 -17.39
N ALA A 516 36.56 -26.93 -18.44
CA ALA A 516 37.17 -25.69 -18.91
C ALA A 516 37.10 -24.64 -17.80
N ILE A 517 38.19 -23.93 -17.52
CA ILE A 517 38.17 -22.86 -16.52
C ILE A 517 38.30 -21.53 -17.24
N ILE A 518 37.29 -20.67 -17.10
CA ILE A 518 37.23 -19.34 -17.70
C ILE A 518 37.49 -18.33 -16.59
N LEU A 519 38.56 -17.55 -16.75
CA LEU A 519 38.82 -16.38 -15.91
C LEU A 519 38.20 -15.19 -16.61
N LEU A 520 37.28 -14.47 -15.96
CA LEU A 520 36.55 -13.36 -16.56
C LEU A 520 36.64 -12.15 -15.66
N GLY A 521 37.40 -11.14 -16.08
CA GLY A 521 37.42 -9.84 -15.45
C GLY A 521 36.43 -8.89 -16.14
N ILE A 522 35.55 -8.24 -15.38
CA ILE A 522 34.57 -7.28 -15.91
C ILE A 522 34.66 -5.94 -15.17
N ASN A 523 34.38 -4.85 -15.90
CA ASN A 523 34.27 -3.50 -15.34
C ASN A 523 32.89 -2.92 -15.65
N PHE A 524 32.24 -2.36 -14.64
CA PHE A 524 31.02 -1.58 -14.82
C PHE A 524 31.34 -0.09 -14.99
N ASN A 525 30.72 0.54 -15.99
CA ASN A 525 30.78 1.96 -16.21
C ASN A 525 29.81 2.70 -15.25
N GLU A 526 30.26 3.81 -14.67
CA GLU A 526 29.45 4.62 -13.76
C GLU A 526 28.30 5.35 -14.46
N GLU A 527 28.54 5.86 -15.67
CA GLU A 527 27.56 6.65 -16.41
C GLU A 527 26.54 5.76 -17.12
N THR A 528 27.02 4.76 -17.85
CA THR A 528 26.15 3.89 -18.66
C THR A 528 25.59 2.71 -17.87
N ARG A 529 26.15 2.39 -16.70
CA ARG A 529 25.72 1.31 -15.78
C ARG A 529 25.78 -0.09 -16.39
N MET A 530 26.47 -0.20 -17.51
CA MET A 530 26.70 -1.43 -18.25
C MET A 530 28.15 -1.86 -18.09
N ILE A 531 28.40 -3.13 -18.40
CA ILE A 531 29.75 -3.62 -18.61
C ILE A 531 30.27 -3.01 -19.89
N ASP A 532 31.22 -2.07 -19.78
CA ASP A 532 31.83 -1.38 -20.91
C ASP A 532 33.18 -2.00 -21.32
N ASN A 533 33.82 -2.72 -20.40
CA ASN A 533 35.11 -3.33 -20.60
C ASN A 533 35.21 -4.69 -19.88
N TRP A 534 35.71 -5.70 -20.60
CA TRP A 534 35.97 -7.03 -20.05
C TRP A 534 37.25 -7.64 -20.64
N ALA A 535 37.85 -8.58 -19.92
CA ALA A 535 38.95 -9.40 -20.40
C ALA A 535 38.79 -10.84 -19.88
N TYR A 536 39.13 -11.83 -20.69
CA TYR A 536 39.02 -13.23 -20.26
C TYR A 536 40.16 -14.11 -20.75
N GLU A 537 40.37 -15.22 -20.06
CA GLU A 537 41.27 -16.30 -20.47
C GLU A 537 40.59 -17.66 -20.27
N ILE A 538 40.77 -18.57 -21.21
CA ILE A 538 40.24 -19.94 -21.14
C ILE A 538 41.40 -20.90 -20.88
N HIS A 539 41.39 -21.53 -19.71
CA HIS A 539 42.30 -22.59 -19.33
C HIS A 539 41.66 -23.95 -19.63
N GLU A 540 42.22 -24.66 -20.62
CA GLU A 540 41.84 -26.05 -20.96
C GLU A 540 43.03 -27.00 -20.96
N ALA A 541 44.24 -26.49 -20.76
CA ALA A 541 45.47 -27.28 -20.83
C ALA A 541 45.52 -28.43 -19.81
N HIS A 542 44.87 -28.26 -18.65
CA HIS A 542 44.77 -29.29 -17.60
C HIS A 542 43.80 -30.43 -17.92
N ILE A 543 43.00 -30.31 -18.99
CA ILE A 543 42.03 -31.33 -19.41
C ILE A 543 42.69 -32.38 -20.31
N LYS A 544 43.86 -32.08 -20.89
CA LYS A 544 44.61 -32.98 -21.78
C LYS A 544 45.60 -33.91 -21.05
N GLN A 545 45.53 -34.01 -19.73
CA GLN A 545 46.33 -34.93 -18.91
C GLN A 545 45.53 -36.14 -18.45
#